data_AF-A0A9P0JI98-F1
#
_entry.id   AF-A0A9P0JI98-F1
#
_cell.length_a   1.000
_cell.length_b   1.000
_cell.length_c   1.000
_cell.angle_alpha   90.00
_cell.angle_beta   90.00
_cell.angle_gamma   90.00
#
_symmetry.space_group_name_H-M   'P 1'
#
loop_
_entity.id
_entity.type
_entity.pdbx_description
1 polymer ?
#
loop_
_entity_poly.entity_id
_entity_poly.type
_entity_poly.pdbx_seq_one_letter_code
_entity_poly.pdbx_strand_id
1 'polypeptide(L)'
;MPWNEENLKKFIRDHSNIYLGLPGCLEAFDKIAEKFMESKEKKTVYKAAEEEANKLKNEREKDLAKTYLKYMDKVLNSSSAFVTLEIKRLEKILSGGKISQKKKEEISRRLNVLKSFSPTNAKTEL
;
A
#
# COMPACT_ATOMS: atom_id res chain seq x y z
N MET A 1 15.21 -28.29 -6.15
CA MET A 1 14.43 -27.35 -5.31
C MET A 1 12.95 -27.64 -5.53
N PRO A 2 12.13 -27.79 -4.48
CA PRO A 2 10.69 -27.92 -4.65
C PRO A 2 10.10 -26.59 -5.15
N TRP A 3 9.30 -26.65 -6.21
CA TRP A 3 8.62 -25.50 -6.79
C TRP A 3 7.48 -25.06 -5.85
N ASN A 4 7.75 -24.07 -5.01
CA ASN A 4 6.76 -23.44 -4.13
C ASN A 4 6.78 -21.91 -4.32
N GLU A 5 5.74 -21.23 -3.85
CA GLU A 5 5.53 -19.79 -4.08
C GLU A 5 6.71 -18.93 -3.59
N GLU A 6 7.30 -19.26 -2.44
CA GLU A 6 8.46 -18.55 -1.88
C GLU A 6 9.71 -18.72 -2.72
N ASN A 7 10.01 -19.96 -3.15
CA ASN A 7 11.18 -20.25 -3.96
C ASN A 7 11.06 -19.63 -5.36
N LEU A 8 9.85 -19.55 -5.91
CA LEU A 8 9.61 -18.89 -7.19
C LEU A 8 9.80 -17.38 -7.10
N LYS A 9 9.33 -16.75 -6.02
CA LYS A 9 9.56 -15.33 -5.74
C LYS A 9 11.05 -15.03 -5.55
N LYS A 10 11.79 -15.87 -4.81
CA LYS A 10 13.25 -15.74 -4.67
C LYS A 10 13.96 -15.85 -6.00
N PHE A 11 13.63 -16.87 -6.80
CA PHE A 11 14.25 -17.07 -8.11
C PHE A 11 14.05 -15.87 -9.05
N ILE A 12 12.83 -15.34 -9.12
CA ILE A 12 12.52 -14.16 -9.92
C ILE A 12 13.28 -12.93 -9.38
N ARG A 13 13.37 -12.74 -8.06
CA ARG A 13 14.16 -11.65 -7.47
C ARG A 13 15.65 -11.75 -7.80
N ASP A 14 16.22 -12.95 -7.71
CA ASP A 14 17.67 -13.16 -7.88
C ASP A 14 18.10 -13.12 -9.36
N HIS A 15 17.19 -13.45 -10.28
CA HIS A 15 17.50 -13.57 -11.71
C HIS A 15 16.77 -12.55 -12.61
N SER A 16 15.95 -11.67 -12.05
CA SER A 16 15.33 -10.59 -12.80
C SER A 16 15.28 -9.31 -11.98
N ASN A 17 15.49 -8.16 -12.64
CA ASN A 17 15.36 -6.84 -12.03
C ASN A 17 13.88 -6.43 -11.89
N ILE A 18 13.01 -7.37 -11.46
CA ILE A 18 11.57 -7.19 -11.33
C ILE A 18 11.24 -7.00 -9.85
N TYR A 19 10.67 -5.85 -9.51
CA TYR A 19 10.21 -5.55 -8.16
C TYR A 19 9.01 -6.42 -7.79
N LEU A 20 9.24 -7.43 -6.96
CA LEU A 20 8.19 -8.23 -6.31
C LEU A 20 7.76 -7.55 -5.01
N GLY A 21 7.03 -6.44 -5.15
CA GLY A 21 6.40 -5.76 -4.03
C GLY A 21 5.35 -6.64 -3.34
N LEU A 22 5.02 -6.30 -2.09
CA LEU A 22 3.85 -6.88 -1.43
C LEU A 22 2.62 -6.68 -2.32
N PRO A 23 1.71 -7.66 -2.39
CA PRO A 23 0.53 -7.54 -3.24
C PRO A 23 -0.22 -6.27 -2.87
N GLY A 24 -0.45 -5.40 -3.86
CA GLY A 24 -1.13 -4.13 -3.70
C GLY A 24 -0.26 -2.91 -3.38
N CYS A 25 1.06 -3.07 -3.22
CA CYS A 25 1.98 -1.95 -3.04
C CYS A 25 2.55 -1.46 -4.38
N LEU A 26 2.72 -0.15 -4.48
CA LEU A 26 3.36 0.54 -5.61
C LEU A 26 4.47 1.37 -4.99
N GLU A 27 5.72 0.98 -5.21
CA GLU A 27 6.87 1.57 -4.52
C GLU A 27 6.93 3.10 -4.70
N ALA A 28 6.60 3.60 -5.89
CA ALA A 28 6.50 5.02 -6.16
C ALA A 28 5.44 5.71 -5.28
N PHE A 29 4.28 5.07 -5.09
CA PHE A 29 3.19 5.60 -4.27
C PHE A 29 3.45 5.45 -2.77
N ASP A 30 4.18 4.42 -2.35
CA ASP A 30 4.64 4.26 -0.96
C ASP A 30 5.51 5.45 -0.55
N LYS A 31 6.49 5.82 -1.39
CA LYS A 31 7.35 7.00 -1.16
C LYS A 31 6.56 8.30 -1.16
N ILE A 32 5.53 8.42 -2.02
CA ILE A 32 4.66 9.60 -2.04
C ILE A 32 3.78 9.65 -0.79
N ALA A 33 3.28 8.52 -0.29
CA ALA A 33 2.49 8.41 0.93
C ALA A 33 3.28 8.83 2.17
N GLU A 34 4.53 8.39 2.30
CA GLU A 34 5.44 8.82 3.36
C GLU A 34 5.66 10.34 3.31
N LYS A 35 6.05 10.87 2.15
CA LYS A 35 6.22 12.33 1.94
C LYS A 35 4.94 13.11 2.21
N PHE A 36 3.78 12.55 1.88
CA PHE A 36 2.49 13.18 2.11
C PHE A 36 2.19 13.31 3.60
N MET A 37 2.61 12.34 4.42
CA MET A 37 2.40 12.38 5.86
C MET A 37 3.37 13.33 6.58
N GLU A 38 4.60 13.42 6.09
CA GLU A 38 5.63 14.33 6.62
C GLU A 38 5.44 15.80 6.17
N SER A 39 4.91 16.00 4.96
CA SER A 39 4.76 17.34 4.38
C SER A 39 3.64 18.13 5.07
N LYS A 40 3.92 19.41 5.34
CA LYS A 40 2.89 20.40 5.73
C LYS A 40 1.99 20.77 4.54
N GLU A 41 2.50 20.65 3.31
CA GLU A 41 1.81 20.97 2.06
C GLU A 41 1.23 19.72 1.41
N LYS A 42 0.37 19.02 2.15
CA LYS A 42 -0.25 17.75 1.72
C LYS A 42 -0.98 17.84 0.38
N LYS A 43 -1.58 19.00 0.07
CA LYS A 43 -2.26 19.25 -1.22
C LYS A 43 -1.29 19.22 -2.41
N THR A 44 -0.06 19.71 -2.24
CA THR A 44 0.97 19.72 -3.30
C THR A 44 1.45 18.30 -3.59
N VAL A 45 1.66 17.51 -2.53
CA VAL A 45 2.05 16.09 -2.67
C VAL A 45 0.91 15.26 -3.28
N TYR A 46 -0.35 15.56 -2.93
CA TYR A 46 -1.52 14.93 -3.54
C TYR A 46 -1.57 15.15 -5.06
N LYS A 47 -1.35 16.38 -5.54
CA LYS A 47 -1.29 16.68 -6.98
C LYS A 47 -0.17 15.91 -7.68
N ALA A 48 1.01 15.85 -7.06
CA ALA A 48 2.12 15.06 -7.61
C ALA A 48 1.77 13.57 -7.71
N ALA A 49 1.01 13.03 -6.73
CA ALA A 49 0.50 11.67 -6.77
C ALA A 49 -0.49 11.45 -7.93
N GLU A 50 -1.38 12.42 -8.20
CA GLU A 50 -2.31 12.36 -9.33
C GLU A 50 -1.59 12.38 -10.68
N GLU A 51 -0.58 13.24 -10.83
CA GLU A 51 0.26 13.29 -12.03
C GLU A 51 0.98 11.97 -12.25
N GLU A 52 1.55 11.38 -11.20
CA GLU A 52 2.23 10.09 -11.28
C GLU A 52 1.24 8.96 -11.63
N ALA A 53 0.03 8.99 -11.08
CA ALA A 53 -1.02 8.04 -11.42
C ALA A 53 -1.41 8.09 -12.90
N ASN A 54 -1.43 9.29 -13.50
CA ASN A 54 -1.75 9.49 -14.91
C ASN A 54 -0.63 9.01 -15.85
N LYS A 55 0.62 8.95 -15.39
CA LYS A 55 1.75 8.42 -16.18
C LYS A 55 1.75 6.89 -16.23
N LEU A 56 1.06 6.22 -15.31
CA LEU A 56 0.98 4.76 -15.28
C LEU A 56 0.26 4.25 -16.53
N LYS A 57 0.88 3.32 -17.23
CA LYS A 57 0.30 2.68 -18.43
C LYS A 57 -0.45 1.40 -18.10
N ASN A 58 -0.12 0.77 -16.98
CA ASN A 58 -0.68 -0.50 -16.56
C ASN A 58 -1.98 -0.29 -15.77
N GLU A 59 -3.09 -0.88 -16.22
CA GLU A 59 -4.39 -0.75 -15.55
C GLU A 59 -4.37 -1.25 -14.10
N ARG A 60 -3.61 -2.31 -13.80
CA ARG A 60 -3.45 -2.80 -12.43
C ARG A 60 -2.78 -1.77 -11.54
N GLU A 61 -1.74 -1.10 -12.05
CA GLU A 61 -1.03 -0.06 -11.31
C GLU A 61 -1.91 1.17 -11.14
N LYS A 62 -2.70 1.56 -12.16
CA LYS A 62 -3.68 2.65 -12.04
C LYS A 62 -4.71 2.39 -10.95
N ASP A 63 -5.25 1.18 -10.85
CA ASP A 63 -6.23 0.86 -9.82
C ASP A 63 -5.64 0.87 -8.40
N LEU A 64 -4.39 0.44 -8.27
CA LEU A 64 -3.64 0.58 -7.03
C LEU A 64 -3.40 2.07 -6.71
N ALA A 65 -2.89 2.86 -7.67
CA ALA A 65 -2.69 4.30 -7.51
C ALA A 65 -3.96 5.06 -7.10
N LYS A 66 -5.11 4.76 -7.72
CA LYS A 66 -6.43 5.29 -7.31
C LYS A 66 -6.74 5.00 -5.84
N THR A 67 -6.33 3.83 -5.35
CA THR A 67 -6.52 3.46 -3.94
C THR A 67 -5.67 4.34 -3.02
N TYR A 68 -4.40 4.61 -3.37
CA TYR A 68 -3.55 5.56 -2.64
C TYR A 68 -4.14 6.97 -2.63
N LEU A 69 -4.57 7.47 -3.80
CA LEU A 69 -5.20 8.79 -3.92
C LEU A 69 -6.44 8.92 -3.04
N LYS A 70 -7.29 7.88 -3.02
CA LYS A 70 -8.48 7.86 -2.16
C LYS A 70 -8.13 7.90 -0.67
N TYR A 71 -7.04 7.27 -0.26
CA TYR A 71 -6.57 7.37 1.12
C TYR A 71 -5.97 8.73 1.44
N MET A 72 -5.18 9.31 0.54
CA MET A 72 -4.67 10.68 0.69
C MET A 72 -5.81 11.70 0.81
N ASP A 73 -6.83 11.61 -0.05
CA ASP A 73 -8.02 12.47 0.01
C ASP A 73 -8.75 12.30 1.36
N LYS A 74 -8.91 11.07 1.84
CA LYS A 74 -9.46 10.84 3.19
C LYS A 74 -8.62 11.45 4.29
N VAL A 75 -7.30 11.46 4.19
CA VAL A 75 -6.40 12.09 5.18
C VAL A 75 -6.37 13.62 5.05
N LEU A 76 -6.69 14.18 3.87
CA LEU A 76 -6.91 15.62 3.70
C LEU A 76 -8.23 16.06 4.33
N ASN A 77 -9.29 15.27 4.15
CA ASN A 77 -10.65 15.59 4.60
C ASN A 77 -10.92 15.16 6.05
N SER A 78 -10.27 14.11 6.52
CA SER A 78 -10.35 13.61 7.90
C SER A 78 -9.10 13.98 8.68
N SER A 79 -9.22 14.15 10.00
CA SER A 79 -8.07 14.38 10.87
C SER A 79 -7.00 13.28 10.71
N SER A 80 -5.74 13.62 11.00
CA SER A 80 -4.55 12.75 10.91
C SER A 80 -4.69 11.40 11.63
N ALA A 81 -5.67 11.27 12.54
CA ALA A 81 -6.03 10.02 13.20
C ALA A 81 -6.69 8.96 12.29
N PHE A 82 -7.15 9.31 11.08
CA PHE A 82 -7.81 8.37 10.16
C PHE A 82 -6.95 7.14 9.86
N VAL A 83 -5.67 7.34 9.55
CA VAL A 83 -4.74 6.25 9.19
C VAL A 83 -4.64 5.25 10.34
N THR A 84 -4.38 5.74 11.55
CA THR A 84 -4.23 4.90 12.75
C THR A 84 -5.51 4.15 13.10
N LEU A 85 -6.67 4.80 12.97
CA LEU A 85 -7.98 4.18 13.22
C LEU A 85 -8.30 3.10 12.18
N GLU A 86 -8.01 3.37 10.91
CA GLU A 86 -8.28 2.43 9.83
C GLU A 86 -7.35 1.20 9.92
N ILE A 87 -6.07 1.39 10.25
CA ILE A 87 -5.14 0.27 10.52
C ILE A 87 -5.70 -0.62 11.64
N LYS A 88 -6.03 -0.05 12.81
CA LYS A 88 -6.60 -0.81 13.93
C LYS A 88 -7.89 -1.55 13.54
N ARG A 89 -8.75 -0.92 12.73
CA ARG A 89 -9.99 -1.54 12.25
C ARG A 89 -9.69 -2.75 11.36
N LEU A 90 -8.77 -2.62 10.42
CA LEU A 90 -8.40 -3.73 9.52
C LEU A 90 -7.71 -4.87 10.27
N GLU A 91 -6.81 -4.57 11.21
CA GLU A 91 -6.18 -5.57 12.09
C GLU A 91 -7.21 -6.35 12.90
N LYS A 92 -8.22 -5.65 13.47
CA LYS A 92 -9.31 -6.29 14.19
C LYS A 92 -10.16 -7.21 13.31
N ILE A 93 -10.34 -6.86 12.04
CA ILE A 93 -11.07 -7.72 11.10
C ILE A 93 -10.23 -8.95 10.73
N LEU A 94 -8.91 -8.80 10.57
CA LEU A 94 -8.00 -9.91 10.31
C LEU A 94 -7.92 -10.88 11.49
N SER A 95 -7.90 -10.37 12.73
CA SER A 95 -7.88 -11.21 13.95
C SER A 95 -9.23 -11.83 14.29
N GLY A 96 -10.34 -11.23 13.84
CA GLY A 96 -11.70 -11.71 14.09
C GLY A 96 -12.07 -13.05 13.45
N GLY A 97 -11.20 -13.64 12.61
CA GLY A 97 -11.26 -15.04 12.15
C GLY A 97 -12.42 -15.44 11.22
N LYS A 98 -13.53 -14.70 11.20
CA LYS A 98 -14.72 -14.97 10.39
C LYS A 98 -14.69 -14.27 9.02
N ILE A 99 -13.59 -14.40 8.29
CA ILE A 99 -13.46 -13.85 6.93
C ILE A 99 -12.95 -14.91 5.97
N SER A 100 -13.45 -14.89 4.73
CA SER A 100 -12.97 -15.78 3.68
C SER A 100 -11.53 -15.43 3.30
N GLN A 101 -10.79 -16.41 2.77
CA GLN A 101 -9.39 -16.23 2.37
C GLN A 101 -9.19 -15.06 1.39
N LYS A 102 -10.07 -14.95 0.38
CA LYS A 102 -10.07 -13.84 -0.59
C LYS A 102 -10.23 -12.48 0.09
N LYS A 103 -11.07 -12.40 1.13
CA LYS A 103 -11.30 -11.16 1.88
C LYS A 103 -10.13 -10.85 2.82
N LYS A 104 -9.48 -11.87 3.36
CA LYS A 104 -8.24 -11.75 4.14
C LYS A 104 -7.11 -11.16 3.29
N GLU A 105 -6.93 -11.65 2.07
CA GLU A 105 -5.95 -11.10 1.11
C GLU A 105 -6.26 -9.65 0.78
N GLU A 106 -7.51 -9.32 0.44
CA GLU A 106 -7.90 -7.95 0.11
C GLU A 106 -7.66 -6.98 1.28
N ILE A 107 -8.02 -7.38 2.49
CA ILE A 107 -7.77 -6.58 3.70
C ILE A 107 -6.27 -6.42 3.95
N SER A 108 -5.50 -7.50 3.76
CA SER A 108 -4.03 -7.45 3.90
C SER A 108 -3.40 -6.49 2.90
N ARG A 109 -3.86 -6.49 1.63
CA ARG A 109 -3.41 -5.53 0.61
C ARG A 109 -3.68 -4.08 1.05
N ARG A 110 -4.90 -3.80 1.51
CA ARG A 110 -5.27 -2.45 2.00
C ARG A 110 -4.47 -2.05 3.23
N LEU A 111 -4.21 -2.98 4.13
CA LEU A 111 -3.40 -2.76 5.33
C LEU A 111 -1.94 -2.45 4.97
N ASN A 112 -1.37 -3.12 3.97
CA ASN A 112 -0.03 -2.81 3.47
C ASN A 112 0.05 -1.38 2.92
N VAL A 113 -0.92 -0.99 2.08
CA VAL A 113 -1.02 0.38 1.56
C VAL A 113 -1.14 1.41 2.69
N LEU A 114 -1.99 1.16 3.70
CA LEU A 114 -2.18 2.07 4.83
C LEU A 114 -0.96 2.19 5.73
N LYS A 115 -0.14 1.14 5.83
CA LYS A 115 1.13 1.20 6.57
C LYS A 115 2.11 2.19 5.95
N SER A 116 2.10 2.37 4.64
CA SER A 116 2.91 3.41 3.96
C SER A 116 2.53 4.84 4.35
N PHE A 117 1.32 5.04 4.91
CA PHE A 117 0.88 6.31 5.48
C PHE A 117 1.14 6.43 6.99
N SER A 118 1.73 5.43 7.63
CA SER A 118 2.02 5.46 9.06
C SER A 118 3.53 5.47 9.28
N PRO A 119 4.10 6.56 9.83
CA PRO A 119 5.53 6.61 10.13
C PRO A 119 5.97 5.63 11.23
N THR A 120 5.02 4.94 11.89
CA THR A 120 5.26 4.13 13.08
C THR A 120 5.65 2.68 12.79
N ASN A 121 5.54 2.18 11.56
CA ASN A 121 5.98 0.83 11.23
C ASN A 121 6.83 0.81 9.96
N ALA A 122 7.98 1.46 10.06
CA ALA A 122 9.12 1.12 9.23
C ALA A 122 9.40 -0.39 9.36
N LYS A 123 9.30 -1.11 8.23
CA LYS A 123 9.92 -2.42 7.99
C LYS A 123 9.49 -3.52 8.96
N THR A 124 8.37 -4.18 8.68
CA THR A 124 8.36 -5.64 8.85
C THR A 124 8.43 -6.23 7.46
N GLU A 125 9.66 -6.35 6.97
CA GLU A 125 10.00 -7.24 5.87
C GLU A 125 9.48 -8.63 6.23
N LEU A 126 8.62 -9.15 5.36
CA LEU A 126 8.29 -10.58 5.25
C LEU A 126 8.77 -11.04 3.88
#